data_AF-A0A3B0Z4D2-F1
#
_entry.id   AF-A0A3B0Z4D2-F1
#
_cell.length_a   1.000
_cell.length_b   1.000
_cell.length_c   1.000
_cell.angle_alpha   90.00
_cell.angle_beta   90.00
_cell.angle_gamma   90.00
#
_symmetry.space_group_name_H-M   'P 1'
#
loop_
_entity.id
_entity.type
_entity.pdbx_description
1 polymer ?
#
loop_
_entity_poly.entity_id
_entity_poly.type
_entity_poly.pdbx_seq_one_letter_code
_entity_poly.pdbx_strand_id
1 'polypeptide(L)'
;PPPRRTKPRARKCCPTSATDPQTPIQEPVHQLGELQLRITEPADSRLWNEYIERYHYLGFTPLPGAQLRYFVSLDDQVLALLGFGAAAWQVAPRDNFIGWSHDQRRRHLPLIVNNARFLILPWVQSKNLASKILAMATRQLPDDWFKRYNIRPVLMETFIERERFAGTSYRAANWITIGKTQGRGKLGPAGKQSVPIKDILLYPLARDFRRALTS
;
A
#
# COMPACT_ATOMS: atom_id res chain seq x y z
N PRO A 1 -23.73 -11.02 -18.72
CA PRO A 1 -24.31 -9.67 -18.85
C PRO A 1 -23.21 -8.60 -19.08
N PRO A 2 -23.36 -7.71 -20.07
CA PRO A 2 -22.46 -6.56 -20.22
C PRO A 2 -22.59 -5.61 -19.01
N PRO A 3 -21.52 -4.89 -18.63
CA PRO A 3 -21.55 -4.00 -17.48
C PRO A 3 -22.56 -2.87 -17.69
N ARG A 4 -23.56 -2.79 -16.82
CA ARG A 4 -24.72 -1.85 -16.89
C ARG A 4 -24.37 -0.36 -16.72
N ARG A 5 -23.10 -0.01 -16.49
CA ARG A 5 -22.64 1.38 -16.39
C ARG A 5 -21.23 1.49 -16.98
N THR A 6 -21.05 2.38 -17.95
CA THR A 6 -19.73 2.96 -18.24
C THR A 6 -19.23 3.58 -16.94
N LYS A 7 -18.09 3.10 -16.43
CA LYS A 7 -17.49 3.71 -15.25
C LYS A 7 -17.25 5.19 -15.59
N PRO A 8 -17.78 6.16 -14.83
CA PRO A 8 -17.41 7.54 -15.04
C PRO A 8 -15.89 7.59 -14.96
N ARG A 9 -15.25 8.23 -15.95
CA ARG A 9 -13.82 8.54 -15.91
C ARG A 9 -13.62 9.22 -14.55
N ALA A 10 -12.80 8.63 -13.68
CA ALA A 10 -12.52 9.24 -12.38
C ALA A 10 -12.14 10.69 -12.65
N ARG A 11 -12.94 11.65 -12.18
CA ARG A 11 -12.59 13.06 -12.30
C ARG A 11 -11.22 13.20 -11.66
N LYS A 12 -10.22 13.63 -12.43
CA LYS A 12 -8.90 13.96 -11.86
C LYS A 12 -9.16 14.90 -10.69
N CYS A 13 -8.67 14.53 -9.50
CA CYS A 13 -8.85 15.36 -8.32
C CYS A 13 -8.02 16.61 -8.54
N CYS A 14 -8.64 17.72 -8.95
CA CYS A 14 -7.91 18.97 -9.18
C CYS A 14 -7.30 19.43 -7.86
N PRO A 15 -5.97 19.57 -7.77
CA PRO A 15 -5.35 19.95 -6.53
C PRO A 15 -5.66 21.40 -6.13
N THR A 16 -5.81 21.63 -4.83
CA THR A 16 -6.14 22.91 -4.19
C THR A 16 -4.99 23.37 -3.29
N SER A 17 -5.10 24.55 -2.69
CA SER A 17 -4.08 25.04 -1.74
C SER A 17 -3.96 24.18 -0.47
N ALA A 18 -4.97 23.36 -0.17
CA ALA A 18 -4.97 22.49 1.00
C ALA A 18 -3.84 21.44 0.98
N THR A 19 -3.29 21.14 -0.19
CA THR A 19 -2.18 20.19 -0.33
C THR A 19 -0.89 20.87 -0.80
N ASP A 20 -0.75 22.20 -0.65
CA ASP A 20 0.46 22.90 -1.07
C ASP A 20 1.70 22.47 -0.28
N PRO A 21 2.90 22.60 -0.86
CA PRO A 21 4.14 22.34 -0.15
C PRO A 21 4.22 23.12 1.16
N GLN A 22 4.63 22.43 2.23
CA GLN A 22 4.81 23.02 3.55
C GLN A 22 6.29 23.16 3.89
N THR A 23 6.57 23.70 5.08
CA THR A 23 7.92 23.87 5.61
C THR A 23 8.69 22.54 5.57
N PRO A 24 9.94 22.54 5.05
CA PRO A 24 10.77 21.34 5.01
C PRO A 24 11.06 20.76 6.39
N ILE A 25 11.05 19.43 6.47
CA ILE A 25 11.46 18.67 7.66
C ILE A 25 12.67 17.84 7.27
N GLN A 26 13.81 18.11 7.91
CA GLN A 26 15.09 17.47 7.57
C GLN A 26 15.68 16.68 8.74
N GLU A 27 15.07 16.76 9.93
CA GLU A 27 15.54 16.06 11.11
C GLU A 27 15.35 14.54 10.99
N PRO A 28 16.28 13.74 11.52
CA PRO A 28 16.14 12.29 11.53
C PRO A 28 14.97 11.85 12.43
N VAL A 29 14.36 10.70 12.14
CA VAL A 29 13.11 10.28 12.80
C VAL A 29 13.19 10.16 14.33
N HIS A 30 14.38 9.97 14.91
CA HIS A 30 14.58 9.88 16.36
C HIS A 30 14.59 11.23 17.07
N GLN A 31 14.69 12.33 16.32
CA GLN A 31 14.58 13.70 16.82
C GLN A 31 13.21 14.31 16.52
N LEU A 32 12.40 13.64 15.70
CA LEU A 32 10.99 13.99 15.55
C LEU A 32 10.23 13.58 16.82
N GLY A 33 9.15 14.31 17.11
CA GLY A 33 8.20 13.94 18.15
C GLY A 33 7.42 12.66 17.83
N GLU A 34 6.38 12.40 18.61
CA GLU A 34 5.56 11.20 18.43
C GLU A 34 4.78 11.26 17.11
N LEU A 35 5.08 10.30 16.22
CA LEU A 35 4.34 10.15 14.97
C LEU A 35 3.00 9.48 15.24
N GLN A 36 1.94 10.05 14.66
CA GLN A 36 0.60 9.50 14.73
C GLN A 36 0.23 8.81 13.41
N LEU A 37 -0.33 7.62 13.48
CA LEU A 37 -0.90 6.91 12.34
C LEU A 37 -2.43 6.87 12.48
N ARG A 38 -3.11 7.76 11.76
CA ARG A 38 -4.57 7.96 11.88
C ARG A 38 -5.30 7.42 10.66
N ILE A 39 -6.34 6.60 10.87
CA ILE A 39 -7.24 6.17 9.80
C ILE A 39 -7.99 7.38 9.25
N THR A 40 -8.15 7.45 7.92
CA THR A 40 -8.97 8.50 7.30
C THR A 40 -10.47 8.30 7.57
N GLU A 41 -11.16 9.40 7.80
CA GLU A 41 -12.61 9.48 7.89
C GLU A 41 -13.25 9.89 6.55
N PRO A 42 -14.58 9.83 6.39
CA PRO A 42 -15.24 10.28 5.16
C PRO A 42 -14.88 11.73 4.77
N ALA A 43 -14.74 12.63 5.74
CA ALA A 43 -14.35 14.03 5.52
C ALA A 43 -12.92 14.17 4.96
N ASP A 44 -12.01 13.28 5.34
CA ASP A 44 -10.62 13.24 4.87
C ASP A 44 -10.50 12.78 3.41
N SER A 45 -11.53 12.12 2.86
CA SER A 45 -11.38 11.37 1.60
C SER A 45 -10.92 12.25 0.44
N ARG A 46 -11.39 13.50 0.36
CA ARG A 46 -10.98 14.43 -0.70
C ARG A 46 -9.52 14.82 -0.55
N LEU A 47 -9.13 15.23 0.66
CA LEU A 47 -7.76 15.65 0.97
C LEU A 47 -6.75 14.53 0.72
N TRP A 48 -7.06 13.31 1.16
CA TRP A 48 -6.20 12.15 0.92
C TRP A 48 -6.03 11.86 -0.57
N ASN A 49 -7.12 11.89 -1.35
CA ASN A 49 -7.06 11.67 -2.80
C ASN A 49 -6.21 12.76 -3.48
N GLU A 50 -6.31 13.99 -3.02
CA GLU A 50 -5.60 15.14 -3.55
C GLU A 50 -4.09 15.03 -3.35
N TYR A 51 -3.62 14.69 -2.15
CA TYR A 51 -2.21 14.42 -1.89
C TYR A 51 -1.66 13.29 -2.77
N ILE A 52 -2.43 12.21 -2.94
CA ILE A 52 -2.03 11.08 -3.78
C ILE A 52 -2.00 11.46 -5.26
N GLU A 53 -2.98 12.22 -5.75
CA GLU A 53 -2.98 12.72 -7.13
C GLU A 53 -1.80 13.66 -7.39
N ARG A 54 -1.52 14.57 -6.45
CA ARG A 54 -0.49 15.59 -6.61
C ARG A 54 0.94 15.03 -6.48
N TYR A 55 1.19 14.11 -5.55
CA TYR A 55 2.57 13.75 -5.16
C TYR A 55 2.94 12.27 -5.33
N HIS A 56 1.97 11.35 -5.42
CA HIS A 56 2.32 9.96 -5.64
C HIS A 56 2.59 9.72 -7.13
N TYR A 57 3.68 9.03 -7.47
CA TYR A 57 4.11 8.81 -8.85
C TYR A 57 3.09 8.05 -9.75
N LEU A 58 2.14 7.34 -9.14
CA LEU A 58 1.02 6.67 -9.84
C LEU A 58 -0.25 7.52 -9.96
N GLY A 59 -0.27 8.70 -9.34
CA GLY A 59 -1.48 9.48 -9.13
C GLY A 59 -2.57 8.75 -8.33
N PHE A 60 -3.73 9.40 -8.25
CA PHE A 60 -4.91 8.84 -7.62
C PHE A 60 -5.66 7.94 -8.59
N THR A 61 -5.84 6.69 -8.17
CA THR A 61 -6.84 5.79 -8.72
C THR A 61 -7.60 5.16 -7.56
N PRO A 62 -8.94 5.02 -7.64
CA PRO A 62 -9.71 4.41 -6.57
C PRO A 62 -9.20 3.00 -6.25
N LEU A 63 -8.94 2.73 -4.96
CA LEU A 63 -8.61 1.38 -4.50
C LEU A 63 -9.88 0.52 -4.55
N PRO A 64 -9.87 -0.63 -5.25
CA PRO A 64 -11.04 -1.48 -5.36
C PRO A 64 -11.29 -2.30 -4.09
N GLY A 65 -12.56 -2.49 -3.74
CA GLY A 65 -12.97 -3.38 -2.65
C GLY A 65 -12.63 -2.85 -1.25
N ALA A 66 -12.32 -3.77 -0.34
CA ALA A 66 -11.88 -3.45 1.01
C ALA A 66 -10.58 -2.64 0.98
N GLN A 67 -10.59 -1.50 1.67
CA GLN A 67 -9.46 -0.58 1.76
C GLN A 67 -9.38 0.10 3.12
N LEU A 68 -8.16 0.45 3.53
CA LEU A 68 -7.88 1.40 4.60
C LEU A 68 -6.90 2.43 4.10
N ARG A 69 -7.05 3.67 4.57
CA ARG A 69 -6.16 4.77 4.23
C ARG A 69 -5.77 5.45 5.53
N TYR A 70 -4.56 5.96 5.55
CA TYR A 70 -4.01 6.63 6.72
C TYR A 70 -3.32 7.93 6.33
N PHE A 71 -3.38 8.87 7.26
CA PHE A 71 -2.41 9.93 7.40
C PHE A 71 -1.38 9.55 8.44
N VAL A 72 -0.13 9.93 8.18
CA VAL A 72 0.93 9.99 9.18
C VAL A 72 1.18 11.46 9.45
N SER A 73 1.05 11.87 10.70
CA SER A 73 1.33 13.24 11.12
C SER A 73 2.35 13.30 12.25
N LEU A 74 3.03 14.44 12.32
CA LEU A 74 3.73 14.91 13.51
C LEU A 74 2.92 16.12 13.98
N ASP A 75 2.33 16.02 15.17
CA ASP A 75 1.30 16.95 15.63
C ASP A 75 0.19 17.09 14.56
N ASP A 76 -0.11 18.32 14.15
CA ASP A 76 -1.09 18.63 13.10
C ASP A 76 -0.52 18.57 11.67
N GLN A 77 0.78 18.34 11.51
CA GLN A 77 1.43 18.37 10.20
C GLN A 77 1.45 16.98 9.55
N VAL A 78 0.79 16.85 8.40
CA VAL A 78 0.84 15.61 7.60
C VAL A 78 2.23 15.44 6.98
N LEU A 79 2.84 14.28 7.21
CA LEU A 79 4.16 13.92 6.68
C LEU A 79 4.10 12.88 5.57
N ALA A 80 3.18 11.94 5.70
CA ALA A 80 3.08 10.80 4.81
C ALA A 80 1.66 10.23 4.75
N LEU A 81 1.40 9.42 3.74
CA LEU A 81 0.12 8.78 3.48
C LEU A 81 0.33 7.31 3.15
N LEU A 82 -0.55 6.46 3.68
CA LEU A 82 -0.62 5.04 3.35
C LEU A 82 -1.99 4.69 2.80
N GLY A 83 -2.01 3.79 1.83
CA GLY A 83 -3.21 3.16 1.31
C GLY A 83 -3.03 1.65 1.27
N PHE A 84 -3.95 0.94 1.90
CA PHE A 84 -4.04 -0.51 1.89
C PHE A 84 -5.32 -0.94 1.19
N GLY A 85 -5.24 -1.99 0.38
CA GLY A 85 -6.36 -2.55 -0.35
C GLY A 85 -6.34 -4.08 -0.36
N ALA A 86 -7.33 -4.68 -1.01
CA ALA A 86 -7.35 -6.11 -1.26
C ALA A 86 -6.07 -6.57 -2.02
N ALA A 87 -5.59 -7.77 -1.71
CA ALA A 87 -4.46 -8.39 -2.39
C ALA A 87 -4.70 -8.59 -3.90
N ALA A 88 -3.62 -8.56 -4.67
CA ALA A 88 -3.67 -8.87 -6.09
C ALA A 88 -4.09 -10.33 -6.31
N TRP A 89 -5.02 -10.54 -7.25
CA TRP A 89 -5.63 -11.86 -7.46
C TRP A 89 -4.62 -12.96 -7.80
N GLN A 90 -3.68 -12.70 -8.71
CA GLN A 90 -2.69 -13.67 -9.17
C GLN A 90 -1.29 -13.09 -9.05
N VAL A 91 -0.49 -13.71 -8.17
CA VAL A 91 0.90 -13.33 -7.95
C VAL A 91 1.69 -14.63 -7.79
N ALA A 92 2.17 -15.19 -8.90
CA ALA A 92 2.82 -16.51 -8.89
C ALA A 92 3.97 -16.63 -7.88
N PRO A 93 4.88 -15.64 -7.72
CA PRO A 93 5.91 -15.73 -6.68
C PRO A 93 5.36 -15.81 -5.26
N ARG A 94 4.26 -15.11 -4.95
CA ARG A 94 3.60 -15.16 -3.63
C ARG A 94 2.93 -16.51 -3.43
N ASP A 95 2.17 -16.96 -4.42
CA ASP A 95 1.45 -18.22 -4.36
C ASP A 95 2.44 -19.39 -4.17
N ASN A 96 3.57 -19.38 -4.89
CA ASN A 96 4.66 -20.34 -4.71
C ASN A 96 5.35 -20.20 -3.34
N PHE A 97 5.59 -18.96 -2.89
CA PHE A 97 6.19 -18.73 -1.59
C PHE A 97 5.32 -19.29 -0.47
N ILE A 98 3.99 -19.17 -0.55
CA ILE A 98 3.05 -19.71 0.44
C ILE A 98 2.86 -21.22 0.27
N GLY A 99 2.90 -21.72 -0.97
CA GLY A 99 2.61 -23.11 -1.32
C GLY A 99 1.15 -23.34 -1.75
N TRP A 100 0.52 -22.34 -2.36
CA TRP A 100 -0.91 -22.35 -2.68
C TRP A 100 -1.27 -23.10 -3.97
N SER A 101 -2.37 -23.86 -3.88
CA SER A 101 -3.18 -24.24 -5.04
C SER A 101 -4.12 -23.09 -5.48
N HIS A 102 -4.80 -23.26 -6.62
CA HIS A 102 -5.81 -22.28 -7.08
C HIS A 102 -6.93 -22.08 -6.06
N ASP A 103 -7.42 -23.18 -5.46
CA ASP A 103 -8.57 -23.16 -4.54
C ASP A 103 -8.18 -22.59 -3.18
N GLN A 104 -6.99 -22.93 -2.67
CA GLN A 104 -6.45 -22.30 -1.46
C GLN A 104 -6.31 -20.79 -1.65
N ARG A 105 -5.75 -20.34 -2.78
CA ARG A 105 -5.69 -18.90 -3.06
C ARG A 105 -7.07 -18.26 -3.03
N ARG A 106 -8.06 -18.85 -3.72
CA ARG A 106 -9.43 -18.30 -3.74
C ARG A 106 -10.00 -18.16 -2.32
N ARG A 107 -9.76 -19.15 -1.46
CA ARG A 107 -10.26 -19.18 -0.07
C ARG A 107 -9.55 -18.19 0.86
N HIS A 108 -8.22 -18.09 0.74
CA HIS A 108 -7.39 -17.39 1.74
C HIS A 108 -6.89 -16.01 1.31
N LEU A 109 -7.08 -15.61 0.04
CA LEU A 109 -6.69 -14.28 -0.43
C LEU A 109 -7.23 -13.12 0.43
N PRO A 110 -8.46 -13.17 1.01
CA PRO A 110 -8.94 -12.10 1.89
C PRO A 110 -8.08 -11.88 3.15
N LEU A 111 -7.25 -12.84 3.55
CA LEU A 111 -6.32 -12.74 4.68
C LEU A 111 -5.00 -12.01 4.30
N ILE A 112 -4.87 -11.57 3.05
CA ILE A 112 -3.73 -10.81 2.55
C ILE A 112 -4.18 -9.40 2.19
N VAL A 113 -3.40 -8.40 2.61
CA VAL A 113 -3.63 -6.98 2.27
C VAL A 113 -2.47 -6.41 1.48
N ASN A 114 -2.79 -5.57 0.50
CA ASN A 114 -1.81 -4.94 -0.35
C ASN A 114 -1.53 -3.51 0.12
N ASN A 115 -0.26 -3.15 0.35
CA ASN A 115 0.12 -1.76 0.50
C ASN A 115 0.19 -1.06 -0.86
N ALA A 116 -0.95 -0.56 -1.32
CA ALA A 116 -1.15 -0.02 -2.66
C ALA A 116 -0.65 1.42 -2.83
N ARG A 117 -0.51 2.19 -1.74
CA ARG A 117 0.05 3.55 -1.73
C ARG A 117 0.95 3.72 -0.52
N PHE A 118 2.15 4.23 -0.76
CA PHE A 118 3.01 4.76 0.29
C PHE A 118 3.69 6.01 -0.23
N LEU A 119 3.34 7.15 0.37
CA LEU A 119 3.80 8.47 -0.02
C LEU A 119 4.40 9.15 1.20
N ILE A 120 5.67 9.54 1.11
CA ILE A 120 6.25 10.55 2.01
C ILE A 120 6.24 11.86 1.22
N LEU A 121 5.76 12.94 1.83
CA LEU A 121 5.58 14.20 1.15
C LEU A 121 6.93 14.82 0.77
N PRO A 122 7.04 15.51 -0.38
CA PRO A 122 8.33 15.91 -0.94
C PRO A 122 9.15 16.89 -0.09
N TRP A 123 8.52 17.62 0.84
CA TRP A 123 9.21 18.49 1.80
C TRP A 123 9.71 17.72 3.04
N VAL A 124 9.45 16.43 3.16
CA VAL A 124 9.87 15.60 4.29
C VAL A 124 11.07 14.73 3.89
N GLN A 125 12.24 15.10 4.40
CA GLN A 125 13.52 14.45 4.17
C GLN A 125 14.10 13.93 5.50
N SER A 126 13.41 12.97 6.11
CA SER A 126 13.79 12.43 7.42
C SER A 126 14.40 11.03 7.31
N LYS A 127 15.63 10.87 7.80
CA LYS A 127 16.33 9.57 7.82
C LYS A 127 15.55 8.55 8.66
N ASN A 128 15.39 7.34 8.13
CA ASN A 128 14.67 6.20 8.73
C ASN A 128 13.16 6.40 8.96
N LEU A 129 12.57 7.52 8.53
CA LEU A 129 11.13 7.77 8.67
C LEU A 129 10.29 6.70 7.95
N ALA A 130 10.68 6.36 6.72
CA ALA A 130 9.92 5.42 5.91
C ALA A 130 9.77 4.03 6.56
N SER A 131 10.87 3.47 7.07
CA SER A 131 10.84 2.15 7.74
C SER A 131 10.13 2.21 9.09
N LYS A 132 10.26 3.32 9.84
CA LYS A 132 9.49 3.56 11.08
C LYS A 132 7.98 3.55 10.81
N ILE A 133 7.53 4.28 9.79
CA ILE A 133 6.11 4.33 9.37
C ILE A 133 5.61 2.95 8.98
N LEU A 134 6.36 2.21 8.15
CA LEU A 134 5.99 0.85 7.76
C LEU A 134 5.83 -0.05 9.00
N ALA A 135 6.77 0.02 9.95
CA ALA A 135 6.68 -0.74 11.19
C ALA A 135 5.48 -0.35 12.08
N MET A 136 5.08 0.93 12.09
CA MET A 136 3.85 1.36 12.77
C MET A 136 2.63 0.73 12.09
N ALA A 137 2.56 0.81 10.77
CA ALA A 137 1.46 0.25 10.00
C ALA A 137 1.33 -1.26 10.18
N THR A 138 2.45 -2.01 10.25
CA THR A 138 2.40 -3.47 10.45
C THR A 138 1.80 -3.88 11.80
N ARG A 139 1.90 -3.02 12.82
CA ARG A 139 1.32 -3.27 14.15
C ARG A 139 -0.17 -2.89 14.21
N GLN A 140 -0.54 -1.77 13.60
CA GLN A 140 -1.89 -1.21 13.72
C GLN A 140 -2.88 -1.77 12.68
N LEU A 141 -2.43 -2.00 11.45
CA LEU A 141 -3.28 -2.41 10.34
C LEU A 141 -4.14 -3.67 10.63
N PRO A 142 -3.62 -4.74 11.26
CA PRO A 142 -4.43 -5.94 11.48
C PRO A 142 -5.67 -5.70 12.34
N ASP A 143 -5.56 -4.87 13.37
CA ASP A 143 -6.66 -4.55 14.28
C ASP A 143 -7.68 -3.64 13.58
N ASP A 144 -7.21 -2.62 12.86
CA ASP A 144 -8.08 -1.70 12.14
C ASP A 144 -8.83 -2.39 10.99
N TRP A 145 -8.16 -3.32 10.30
CA TRP A 145 -8.79 -4.13 9.26
C TRP A 145 -9.84 -5.08 9.85
N PHE A 146 -9.54 -5.71 10.98
CA PHE A 146 -10.50 -6.56 11.69
C PHE A 146 -11.72 -5.77 12.16
N LYS A 147 -11.52 -4.60 12.79
CA LYS A 147 -12.63 -3.72 13.22
C LYS A 147 -13.56 -3.34 12.07
N ARG A 148 -13.02 -3.07 10.88
CA ARG A 148 -13.83 -2.61 9.72
C ARG A 148 -14.46 -3.74 8.91
N TYR A 149 -13.75 -4.85 8.74
CA TYR A 149 -14.14 -5.91 7.79
C TYR A 149 -14.39 -7.27 8.44
N ASN A 150 -14.22 -7.39 9.76
CA ASN A 150 -14.30 -8.64 10.52
C ASN A 150 -13.38 -9.74 9.96
N ILE A 151 -12.23 -9.34 9.40
CA ILE A 151 -11.20 -10.21 8.86
C ILE A 151 -9.86 -9.71 9.40
N ARG A 152 -9.08 -10.59 10.03
CA ARG A 152 -7.73 -10.22 10.50
C ARG A 152 -6.70 -10.66 9.46
N PRO A 153 -6.01 -9.75 8.77
CA PRO A 153 -4.99 -10.13 7.81
C PRO A 153 -3.78 -10.73 8.50
N VAL A 154 -3.15 -11.72 7.86
CA VAL A 154 -1.98 -12.45 8.38
C VAL A 154 -0.72 -12.21 7.55
N LEU A 155 -0.87 -11.56 6.39
CA LEU A 155 0.23 -11.25 5.48
C LEU A 155 -0.04 -9.94 4.75
N MET A 156 1.01 -9.13 4.55
CA MET A 156 0.97 -7.99 3.64
C MET A 156 1.79 -8.25 2.39
N GLU A 157 1.40 -7.64 1.29
CA GLU A 157 2.17 -7.59 0.05
C GLU A 157 2.35 -6.14 -0.45
N THR A 158 3.42 -5.90 -1.19
CA THR A 158 3.63 -4.64 -1.92
C THR A 158 4.39 -4.91 -3.22
N PHE A 159 4.34 -3.94 -4.14
CA PHE A 159 4.99 -4.02 -5.44
C PHE A 159 5.82 -2.77 -5.71
N ILE A 160 7.14 -2.94 -5.83
CA ILE A 160 8.09 -1.83 -5.99
C ILE A 160 8.61 -1.79 -7.42
N GLU A 161 8.37 -0.70 -8.13
CA GLU A 161 8.89 -0.47 -9.49
C GLU A 161 10.41 -0.37 -9.46
N ARG A 162 11.10 -1.37 -10.03
CA ARG A 162 12.55 -1.57 -9.85
C ARG A 162 13.39 -0.43 -10.42
N GLU A 163 12.99 0.09 -11.57
CA GLU A 163 13.71 1.15 -12.28
C GLU A 163 13.56 2.51 -11.59
N ARG A 164 12.56 2.65 -10.70
CA ARG A 164 12.26 3.90 -10.01
C ARG A 164 12.72 3.89 -8.56
N PHE A 165 12.62 2.76 -7.88
CA PHE A 165 12.89 2.67 -6.45
C PHE A 165 13.70 1.44 -6.10
N ALA A 166 14.70 1.63 -5.22
CA ALA A 166 15.48 0.53 -4.68
C ALA A 166 14.70 -0.35 -3.69
N GLY A 167 13.59 0.14 -3.11
CA GLY A 167 12.81 -0.58 -2.10
C GLY A 167 13.48 -0.68 -0.72
N THR A 168 14.49 0.15 -0.46
CA THR A 168 15.32 0.11 0.76
C THR A 168 14.52 0.22 2.05
N SER A 169 13.52 1.10 2.09
CA SER A 169 12.68 1.29 3.29
C SER A 169 11.90 0.05 3.69
N TYR A 170 11.38 -0.70 2.71
CA TYR A 170 10.67 -1.96 2.96
C TYR A 170 11.63 -3.04 3.49
N ARG A 171 12.81 -3.18 2.89
CA ARG A 171 13.81 -4.15 3.38
C ARG A 171 14.30 -3.80 4.78
N ALA A 172 14.53 -2.51 5.06
CA ALA A 172 14.88 -2.01 6.39
C ALA A 172 13.75 -2.22 7.42
N ALA A 173 12.50 -2.33 6.97
CA ALA A 173 11.35 -2.71 7.79
C ALA A 173 11.09 -4.23 7.82
N ASN A 174 12.07 -5.06 7.46
CA ASN A 174 12.01 -6.53 7.48
C ASN A 174 11.01 -7.16 6.49
N TRP A 175 10.69 -6.47 5.39
CA TRP A 175 9.93 -7.09 4.30
C TRP A 175 10.80 -8.04 3.48
N ILE A 176 10.22 -9.19 3.13
CA ILE A 176 10.88 -10.29 2.43
C ILE A 176 10.68 -10.14 0.93
N THR A 177 11.77 -10.05 0.17
CA THR A 177 11.68 -10.05 -1.30
C THR A 177 11.50 -11.49 -1.78
N ILE A 178 10.43 -11.76 -2.53
CA ILE A 178 10.08 -13.14 -2.96
C ILE A 178 10.16 -13.35 -4.48
N GLY A 179 10.42 -12.30 -5.25
CA GLY A 179 10.55 -12.39 -6.69
C GLY A 179 10.13 -11.10 -7.39
N LYS A 180 9.84 -11.23 -8.69
CA LYS A 180 9.47 -10.12 -9.56
C LYS A 180 8.21 -10.44 -10.36
N THR A 181 7.43 -9.39 -10.67
CA THR A 181 6.34 -9.50 -11.64
C THR A 181 6.89 -9.76 -13.05
N GLN A 182 6.06 -10.27 -13.96
CA GLN A 182 6.44 -10.46 -15.37
C GLN A 182 6.22 -9.21 -16.24
N GLY A 183 5.92 -8.05 -15.65
CA GLY A 183 5.62 -6.83 -16.40
C GLY A 183 4.36 -6.90 -17.27
N ARG A 184 3.41 -7.78 -16.92
CA ARG A 184 2.14 -7.93 -17.64
C ARG A 184 1.07 -7.05 -17.00
N GLY A 185 0.54 -6.09 -17.76
CA GLY A 185 -0.60 -5.30 -17.35
C GLY A 185 -1.88 -6.14 -17.33
N LYS A 186 -2.86 -5.76 -16.52
CA LYS A 186 -4.17 -6.45 -16.43
C LYS A 186 -4.89 -6.58 -17.77
N LEU A 187 -4.69 -5.60 -18.66
CA LEU A 187 -5.26 -5.55 -20.03
C LEU A 187 -4.17 -5.67 -21.11
N GLY A 188 -2.97 -6.12 -20.73
CA GLY A 188 -1.83 -6.18 -21.63
C GLY A 188 -1.87 -7.39 -22.57
N PRO A 189 -1.19 -7.31 -23.72
CA PRO A 189 -1.05 -8.44 -24.64
C PRO A 189 -0.39 -9.65 -23.94
N ALA A 190 -0.93 -10.84 -24.19
CA ALA A 190 -0.40 -12.08 -23.63
C ALA A 190 1.06 -12.29 -24.06
N GLY A 191 1.90 -12.72 -23.12
CA GLY A 191 3.31 -13.04 -23.38
C GLY A 191 4.24 -11.83 -23.57
N LYS A 192 3.74 -10.59 -23.62
CA LYS A 192 4.56 -9.39 -23.80
C LYS A 192 4.54 -8.49 -22.57
N GLN A 193 5.70 -7.91 -22.25
CA GLN A 193 5.78 -6.86 -21.23
C GLN A 193 5.03 -5.62 -21.72
N SER A 194 4.17 -5.08 -20.86
CA SER A 194 3.31 -3.92 -21.12
C SER A 194 3.31 -2.91 -19.97
N VAL A 195 3.87 -3.28 -18.82
CA VAL A 195 4.07 -2.41 -17.66
C VAL A 195 5.45 -2.66 -17.05
N PRO A 196 6.00 -1.70 -16.26
CA PRO A 196 7.26 -1.88 -15.57
C PRO A 196 7.29 -3.13 -14.68
N ILE A 197 8.45 -3.77 -14.61
CA ILE A 197 8.69 -4.90 -13.71
C ILE A 197 8.81 -4.39 -12.28
N LYS A 198 8.08 -5.02 -11.38
CA LYS A 198 8.09 -4.74 -9.95
C LYS A 198 8.69 -5.87 -9.14
N ASP A 199 9.47 -5.52 -8.12
CA ASP A 199 9.81 -6.45 -7.04
C ASP A 199 8.57 -6.70 -6.19
N ILE A 200 8.38 -7.95 -5.78
CA ILE A 200 7.29 -8.39 -4.92
C ILE A 200 7.85 -8.63 -3.53
N LEU A 201 7.34 -7.89 -2.56
CA LEU A 201 7.76 -8.01 -1.17
C LEU A 201 6.58 -8.41 -0.31
N LEU A 202 6.84 -9.25 0.69
CA LEU A 202 5.86 -9.72 1.67
C LEU A 202 6.27 -9.36 3.09
N TYR A 203 5.29 -9.16 3.96
CA TYR A 203 5.52 -9.00 5.40
C TYR A 203 4.54 -9.86 6.22
N PRO A 204 5.03 -10.89 6.93
CA PRO A 204 4.20 -11.69 7.84
C PRO A 204 3.65 -10.85 9.00
N LEU A 205 2.32 -10.83 9.17
CA LEU A 205 1.65 -10.17 10.30
C LEU A 205 1.40 -11.12 11.48
N ALA A 206 1.44 -12.43 11.22
CA ALA A 206 1.33 -13.49 12.22
C ALA A 206 2.53 -14.45 12.10
N ARG A 207 3.00 -15.00 13.23
CA ARG A 207 4.13 -15.95 13.25
C ARG A 207 3.82 -17.21 12.44
N ASP A 208 2.57 -17.66 12.50
CA ASP A 208 2.04 -18.86 11.85
C ASP A 208 1.21 -18.55 10.60
N PHE A 209 1.45 -17.41 9.95
CA PHE A 209 0.68 -16.95 8.78
C PHE A 209 0.52 -18.04 7.71
N ARG A 210 1.54 -18.87 7.49
CA ARG A 210 1.48 -19.98 6.52
C ARG A 210 0.36 -20.96 6.86
N ARG A 211 0.26 -21.36 8.13
CA ARG A 211 -0.80 -22.27 8.61
C ARG A 211 -2.18 -21.66 8.41
N ALA A 212 -2.35 -20.38 8.74
CA ALA A 212 -3.62 -19.66 8.53
C ALA A 212 -4.00 -19.54 7.04
N LEU A 213 -3.00 -19.50 6.15
CA LEU A 213 -3.22 -19.41 4.71
C LEU A 213 -3.36 -20.78 4.03
N THR A 214 -3.05 -21.90 4.67
CA THR A 214 -3.12 -23.24 4.04
C THR A 214 -4.12 -24.20 4.71
N SER A 215 -4.80 -23.76 5.76
CA SER A 215 -5.75 -24.57 6.56
C SER A 215 -7.13 -24.73 5.96
#